data_AF-A0A532C4W3-F1
#
_entry.id   AF-A0A532C4W3-F1
#
_cell.length_a   1.000
_cell.length_b   1.000
_cell.length_c   1.000
_cell.angle_alpha   90.00
_cell.angle_beta   90.00
_cell.angle_gamma   90.00
#
_symmetry.space_group_name_H-M   'P 1'
#
loop_
_entity.id
_entity.type
_entity.pdbx_description
1 polymer ?
#
loop_
_entity_poly.entity_id
_entity_poly.type
_entity_poly.pdbx_seq_one_letter_code
_entity_poly.pdbx_strand_id
1 'polypeptide(L)' 'MQIPSSPIRPLLKKFIVRGLDAVNARKAVGRVISRHGEELVIGRRRYDLRRYDRVVVLGAGKAAA' A
#
# COMPACT_ATOMS: atom_id res chain seq x y z
N MET A 1 24.43 10.02 -31.05
CA MET A 1 23.45 9.12 -31.70
C MET A 1 22.11 9.28 -30.97
N GLN A 2 21.10 9.88 -31.61
CA GLN A 2 19.76 10.05 -31.01
C GLN A 2 18.93 8.80 -31.31
N ILE A 3 18.44 8.12 -30.26
CA ILE A 3 17.51 7.01 -30.42
C ILE A 3 16.13 7.60 -30.77
N PRO A 4 15.52 7.27 -31.92
CA PRO A 4 14.22 7.79 -32.29
C PRO A 4 13.13 7.38 -31.29
N SER A 5 12.13 8.24 -31.11
CA SER A 5 11.02 7.99 -30.19
C SER A 5 10.21 6.77 -30.66
N SER A 6 10.16 5.74 -29.83
CA SER A 6 9.34 4.56 -30.11
C SER A 6 7.86 4.84 -29.83
N PRO A 7 6.94 4.51 -30.74
CA PRO A 7 5.50 4.68 -30.53
C PRO A 7 4.96 3.83 -29.37
N ILE A 8 5.67 2.77 -28.96
CA ILE A 8 5.27 1.92 -27.81
C ILE A 8 5.72 2.47 -26.45
N ARG A 9 6.61 3.47 -26.43
CA ARG A 9 7.18 4.04 -25.20
C ARG A 9 6.13 4.50 -24.18
N PRO A 10 5.02 5.16 -24.57
CA PRO A 10 3.96 5.54 -23.62
C PRO A 10 3.27 4.33 -22.99
N LEU A 11 3.05 3.27 -23.78
CA LEU A 11 2.40 2.05 -23.31
C LEU A 11 3.30 1.29 -22.32
N LEU A 12 4.59 1.15 -22.62
CA LEU A 12 5.56 0.56 -21.70
C LEU A 12 5.62 1.32 -20.37
N LYS A 13 5.71 2.66 -20.43
CA LYS A 13 5.70 3.50 -19.22
C LYS A 13 4.44 3.26 -18.38
N LYS A 14 3.27 3.12 -19.02
CA LYS A 14 2.00 2.83 -18.34
C LYS A 14 2.06 1.48 -17.60
N PHE A 15 2.58 0.43 -18.22
CA PHE A 15 2.72 -0.88 -17.56
C PHE A 15 3.66 -0.83 -16.36
N ILE A 16 4.83 -0.21 -16.50
CA ILE A 16 5.81 -0.09 -15.40
C ILE A 16 5.19 0.66 -14.23
N VAL A 17 4.57 1.82 -14.50
CA VAL A 17 3.95 2.64 -13.44
C VAL A 17 2.85 1.84 -12.74
N ARG A 18 1.96 1.15 -13.47
CA ARG A 18 0.89 0.35 -12.88
C ARG A 18 1.41 -0.85 -12.10
N GLY A 19 2.48 -1.49 -12.56
CA GLY A 19 3.15 -2.58 -11.84
C GLY A 19 3.70 -2.12 -10.50
N LEU A 20 4.40 -0.98 -10.48
CA LEU A 20 4.89 -0.36 -9.23
C LEU A 20 3.75 0.03 -8.29
N ASP A 21 2.65 0.53 -8.86
CA ASP A 21 1.47 0.93 -8.11
C ASP A 21 0.74 -0.26 -7.45
N ALA A 22 0.76 -1.43 -8.10
CA ALA A 22 0.12 -2.64 -7.61
C ALA A 22 0.78 -3.17 -6.33
N VAL A 23 2.10 -3.00 -6.22
CA VAL A 23 2.94 -3.43 -5.08
C VAL A 23 3.24 -2.30 -4.09
N ASN A 24 2.58 -1.16 -4.22
CA ASN A 24 2.76 -0.04 -3.31
C ASN A 24 2.36 -0.42 -1.87
N ALA A 25 3.31 -0.35 -0.94
CA ALA A 25 3.14 -0.79 0.45
C ALA A 25 1.97 -0.09 1.16
N ARG A 26 1.79 1.21 0.96
CA ARG A 26 0.67 1.98 1.52
C ARG A 26 -0.67 1.44 1.03
N LYS A 27 -0.79 1.19 -0.28
CA LYS A 27 -2.00 0.60 -0.87
C LYS A 27 -2.23 -0.83 -0.37
N ALA A 28 -1.17 -1.62 -0.21
CA ALA A 28 -1.27 -2.98 0.29
C ALA A 28 -1.80 -3.02 1.73
N VAL A 29 -1.26 -2.18 2.62
CA VAL A 29 -1.73 -2.06 4.01
C VAL A 29 -3.18 -1.56 4.05
N GLY A 30 -3.49 -0.49 3.32
CA GLY A 30 -4.84 0.09 3.30
C GLY A 30 -5.93 -0.82 2.72
N ARG A 31 -5.58 -1.85 1.91
CA ARG A 31 -6.54 -2.85 1.44
C ARG A 31 -6.96 -3.85 2.52
N VAL A 32 -6.12 -4.06 3.52
CA VAL A 32 -6.29 -5.12 4.53
C VAL A 32 -6.60 -4.54 5.90
N ILE A 33 -6.17 -3.31 6.19
CA ILE A 33 -6.37 -2.66 7.48
C ILE A 33 -7.28 -1.44 7.30
N SER A 34 -8.37 -1.39 8.06
CA SER A 34 -9.23 -0.20 8.16
C SER A 34 -9.58 0.06 9.62
N ARG A 35 -9.78 1.34 9.97
CA ARG A 35 -10.24 1.76 11.29
C ARG A 35 -11.47 2.65 11.14
N HIS A 36 -12.53 2.33 11.88
CA HIS A 36 -13.76 3.09 11.96
C HIS A 36 -14.06 3.40 13.42
N GLY A 37 -13.69 4.61 13.86
CA GLY A 37 -13.77 4.98 15.28
C GLY A 37 -12.93 4.04 16.15
N GLU A 38 -13.59 3.31 17.04
CA GLU A 38 -12.96 2.34 17.94
C GLU A 38 -12.97 0.90 17.40
N GLU A 39 -13.41 0.67 16.17
CA GLU A 39 -13.28 -0.64 15.52
C GLU A 39 -12.07 -0.63 14.57
N LEU A 40 -11.15 -1.57 14.80
CA LEU A 40 -10.03 -1.84 13.90
C LEU A 40 -10.27 -3.19 13.21
N VAL A 41 -10.23 -3.18 11.87
CA VAL A 41 -10.34 -4.39 11.05
C VAL A 41 -8.98 -4.69 10.45
N ILE A 42 -8.52 -5.93 10.60
CA ILE A 42 -7.31 -6.46 9.97
C ILE A 42 -7.69 -7.75 9.24
N GLY A 43 -7.78 -7.67 7.91
CA GLY A 43 -8.26 -8.74 7.06
C GLY A 43 -9.68 -9.14 7.44
N ARG A 44 -9.85 -10.34 8.00
CA ARG A 44 -11.14 -10.86 8.47
C ARG A 44 -11.38 -10.68 9.96
N ARG A 45 -10.40 -10.15 10.71
CA ARG A 45 -10.48 -9.99 12.16
C ARG A 45 -10.92 -8.58 12.50
N ARG A 46 -11.76 -8.47 13.52
CA ARG A 46 -12.25 -7.20 14.08
C ARG A 46 -11.78 -7.08 15.51
N TYR A 47 -11.34 -5.89 15.87
CA TYR A 47 -10.80 -5.55 17.18
C TYR A 47 -11.55 -4.33 17.71
N ASP A 48 -12.09 -4.43 18.91
CA ASP A 48 -12.63 -3.29 19.66
C ASP A 48 -11.48 -2.62 20.41
N LEU A 49 -11.10 -1.43 19.99
CA LEU A 49 -9.97 -0.66 20.51
C LEU A 49 -10.19 -0.21 21.95
N ARG A 50 -11.43 -0.12 22.44
CA ARG A 50 -11.73 0.23 23.83
C ARG A 50 -11.24 -0.81 24.83
N ARG A 51 -10.93 -2.02 24.35
CA ARG A 51 -10.38 -3.12 25.16
C ARG A 51 -8.87 -3.02 25.35
N TYR A 52 -8.24 -2.01 24.75
CA TYR A 52 -6.79 -1.81 24.78
C TYR A 52 -6.50 -0.41 25.29
N ASP A 53 -5.57 -0.29 26.25
CA ASP A 53 -5.16 1.02 26.74
C ASP A 53 -4.40 1.82 25.67
N ARG A 54 -3.64 1.12 24.82
CA ARG A 54 -2.83 1.71 23.74
C ARG A 54 -2.67 0.75 22.56
N VAL A 55 -2.47 1.32 21.38
CA VAL A 55 -2.07 0.60 20.16
C VAL A 55 -0.67 1.08 19.77
N VAL A 56 0.25 0.15 19.57
CA VAL A 56 1.64 0.44 19.15
C VAL A 56 1.89 -0.20 17.78
N VAL A 57 2.47 0.58 16.86
CA VAL A 57 2.85 0.10 15.53
C VAL A 57 4.36 -0.03 15.48
N LEU A 58 4.85 -1.25 15.22
CA LEU A 58 6.26 -1.51 14.96
C LEU A 58 6.44 -1.81 13.47
N GLY A 59 7.11 -0.91 12.77
CA GLY A 59 7.52 -1.12 11.39
C GLY A 59 8.99 -1.56 11.32
N ALA A 60 9.29 -2.55 10.48
CA ALA A 60 10.66 -2.94 10.17
C ALA A 60 10.83 -3.17 8.66
N GLY A 61 11.95 -2.69 8.11
CA GLY A 61 12.31 -2.87 6.70
C GLY A 61 12.16 -1.60 5.83
N LYS A 62 12.48 -1.72 4.54
CA LYS A 62 12.61 -0.59 3.61
C LYS A 62 11.34 0.25 3.41
N ALA A 63 10.17 -0.33 3.67
CA ALA A 63 8.87 0.31 3.45
C ALA A 63 8.13 0.60 4.76
N ALA A 64 8.83 0.63 5.89
CA ALA A 64 8.24 0.81 7.21
C ALA A 64 7.86 2.26 7.55
N ALA A 65 8.33 3.25 6.78
CA ALA A 65 8.14 4.68 7.01
C ALA A 65 7.16 5.32 6.02
#